data_AF-A0A2N0ER69-F1
#
_entry.id   AF-A0A2N0ER69-F1
#
_cell.length_a   1.000
_cell.length_b   1.000
_cell.length_c   1.000
_cell.angle_alpha   90.00
_cell.angle_beta   90.00
_cell.angle_gamma   90.00
#
_symmetry.space_group_name_H-M   'P 1'
#
loop_
_entity.id
_entity.type
_entity.pdbx_description
1 polymer ?
#
loop_
_entity_poly.entity_id
_entity_poly.type
_entity_poly.pdbx_seq_one_letter_code
_entity_poly.pdbx_strand_id
1 'polypeptide(L)'
;MKTTFLLSALVFLSFQMSLIAQSHVWNGSAGDHDWFNAVNWDAGTVPTISSEVLIPTGFSVEIEAAAATANAIILEGISTLTLRNNLSMAGSLTIAAGSNLNWLKGIISGSGTVDNSGLIQLESTEDKKLMNTTLNNYGAIYITNSNIIRLEQAAVINNFEPAAIDILSNGGLTQNEVGNTINNYGNIRKLDDGSGSGSFYMIYDMNNYGTIDVADGHQFLFLVTSANLNNTTTGILQGRGTYDITATFVNNGTFSPSGSDNVGTLDVVNNFTFSTNSILEIDIAGNTPGEFDVMQVVGFPDLEGTIDINLSYAPEIGDEYGVISANNIQSCNLADYVYATFEGFEYTFIVFCNSTNVTLRMVEINLAAPDFTSEKIEFYAYPNPSQGIVQFKFPAELIQNHSEAIITISNYLGQILEEIPIDSDLALLNTSKLAAGIYLAQLTSEKGRLASTRLVIQ
;
A
#
# COMPACT_ATOMS: atom_id res chain seq x y z
N MET A 1 79.78 -46.16 -8.91
CA MET A 1 79.40 -44.79 -9.33
C MET A 1 77.89 -44.65 -9.15
N LYS A 2 77.44 -43.98 -8.08
CA LYS A 2 76.02 -43.69 -7.83
C LYS A 2 75.84 -42.19 -8.01
N THR A 3 75.04 -41.79 -8.98
CA THR A 3 74.70 -40.40 -9.30
C THR A 3 73.46 -40.00 -8.50
N THR A 4 73.60 -38.99 -7.65
CA THR A 4 72.53 -38.41 -6.85
C THR A 4 72.02 -37.17 -7.57
N PHE A 5 70.75 -37.14 -7.97
CA PHE A 5 70.07 -35.93 -8.44
C PHE A 5 69.39 -35.25 -7.24
N LEU A 6 69.80 -34.04 -6.91
CA LEU A 6 69.09 -33.16 -5.98
C LEU A 6 68.06 -32.35 -6.78
N LEU A 7 66.78 -32.58 -6.50
CA LEU A 7 65.66 -31.80 -7.02
C LEU A 7 65.41 -30.64 -6.04
N SER A 8 65.70 -29.40 -6.43
CA SER A 8 65.33 -28.23 -5.64
C SER A 8 63.86 -27.89 -5.90
N ALA A 9 62.99 -28.08 -4.90
CA ALA A 9 61.62 -27.59 -4.93
C ALA A 9 61.62 -26.08 -4.61
N LEU A 10 61.32 -25.27 -5.63
CA LEU A 10 61.06 -23.84 -5.47
C LEU A 10 59.58 -23.68 -5.07
N VAL A 11 59.33 -23.36 -3.80
CA VAL A 11 57.98 -23.07 -3.29
C VAL A 11 57.65 -21.61 -3.64
N PHE A 12 56.77 -21.40 -4.63
CA PHE A 12 56.15 -20.10 -4.88
C PHE A 12 55.06 -19.86 -3.82
N LEU A 13 55.35 -18.99 -2.85
CA LEU A 13 54.36 -18.48 -1.91
C LEU A 13 53.55 -17.39 -2.64
N SER A 14 52.38 -17.71 -3.18
CA SER A 14 51.44 -16.70 -3.67
C SER A 14 50.78 -16.02 -2.47
N PHE A 15 51.28 -14.84 -2.09
CA PHE A 15 50.54 -13.95 -1.20
C PHE A 15 49.27 -13.48 -1.93
N GLN A 16 48.12 -14.06 -1.61
CA GLN A 16 46.84 -13.46 -1.96
C GLN A 16 46.68 -12.20 -1.11
N MET A 17 46.96 -11.03 -1.69
CA MET A 17 46.55 -9.75 -1.10
C MET A 17 45.02 -9.71 -1.15
N SER A 18 44.39 -9.93 0.01
CA SER A 18 43.01 -9.52 0.23
C SER A 18 42.95 -8.00 0.10
N LEU A 19 42.34 -7.51 -0.98
CA LEU A 19 41.99 -6.10 -1.14
C LEU A 19 41.00 -5.75 -0.02
N ILE A 20 41.47 -5.06 1.01
CA ILE A 20 40.60 -4.47 2.03
C ILE A 20 40.07 -3.17 1.43
N ALA A 21 38.75 -2.98 1.46
CA ALA A 21 38.15 -1.73 1.01
C ALA A 21 38.74 -0.56 1.82
N GLN A 22 39.14 0.51 1.13
CA GLN A 22 39.72 1.68 1.79
C GLN A 22 38.60 2.57 2.30
N SER A 23 38.62 2.94 3.59
CA SER A 23 37.64 3.89 4.12
C SER A 23 38.03 5.32 3.75
N HIS A 24 37.04 6.12 3.34
CA HIS A 24 37.13 7.53 3.03
C HIS A 24 36.03 8.27 3.81
N VAL A 25 36.40 9.01 4.84
CA VAL A 25 35.48 9.83 5.64
C VAL A 25 35.64 11.29 5.23
N TRP A 26 34.53 11.93 4.85
CA TRP A 26 34.51 13.34 4.55
C TRP A 26 34.79 14.16 5.82
N ASN A 27 35.75 15.08 5.74
CA ASN A 27 36.14 15.97 6.83
C ASN A 27 36.07 17.47 6.47
N GLY A 28 35.88 17.81 5.19
CA GLY A 28 35.73 19.19 4.71
C GLY A 28 36.96 20.10 4.94
N SER A 29 38.15 19.54 5.15
CA SER A 29 39.32 20.33 5.58
C SER A 29 39.82 21.33 4.53
N ALA A 30 39.42 21.20 3.26
CA ALA A 30 39.75 22.17 2.23
C ALA A 30 38.88 23.44 2.27
N GLY A 31 37.76 23.40 3.00
CA GLY A 31 36.82 24.52 3.10
C GLY A 31 35.90 24.68 1.87
N ASP A 32 35.81 23.65 1.02
CA ASP A 32 34.89 23.57 -0.12
C ASP A 32 34.04 22.28 -0.04
N HIS A 33 33.13 22.07 -1.00
CA HIS A 33 32.25 20.89 -1.07
C HIS A 33 32.69 19.87 -2.13
N ASP A 34 33.86 20.05 -2.77
CA ASP A 34 34.25 19.30 -3.96
C ASP A 34 34.69 17.87 -3.61
N TRP A 35 33.96 16.87 -4.10
CA TRP A 35 34.31 15.44 -3.99
C TRP A 35 35.75 15.16 -4.46
N PHE A 36 36.23 15.88 -5.47
CA PHE A 36 37.52 15.63 -6.11
C PHE A 36 38.69 16.34 -5.43
N ASN A 37 38.44 17.13 -4.38
CA ASN A 37 39.50 17.71 -3.57
C ASN A 37 39.95 16.71 -2.49
N ALA A 38 41.11 16.09 -2.71
CA ALA A 38 41.68 15.08 -1.82
C ALA A 38 41.87 15.58 -0.36
N VAL A 39 41.97 16.88 -0.14
CA VAL A 39 42.12 17.48 1.20
C VAL A 39 40.82 17.35 2.03
N ASN A 40 39.66 17.16 1.40
CA ASN A 40 38.39 16.96 2.10
C ASN A 40 38.19 15.54 2.64
N TRP A 41 39.10 14.61 2.37
CA TRP A 41 39.02 13.22 2.79
C TRP A 41 40.09 12.92 3.84
N ASP A 42 39.74 12.18 4.88
CA ASP A 42 40.67 11.74 5.94
C ASP A 42 41.84 10.92 5.40
N ALA A 43 41.61 10.13 4.36
CA ALA A 43 42.61 9.35 3.65
C ALA A 43 43.60 10.21 2.83
N GLY A 44 43.33 11.51 2.65
CA GLY A 44 44.13 12.41 1.82
C GLY A 44 44.14 12.06 0.33
N THR A 45 43.17 11.27 -0.13
CA THR A 45 42.98 10.85 -1.53
C THR A 45 41.50 10.90 -1.90
N VAL A 46 41.21 11.03 -3.20
CA VAL A 46 39.83 10.97 -3.72
C VAL A 46 39.33 9.52 -3.69
N PRO A 47 38.07 9.25 -3.30
CA PRO A 47 37.47 7.92 -3.34
C PRO A 47 37.55 7.28 -4.73
N THR A 48 37.66 5.95 -4.72
CA THR A 48 37.72 5.11 -5.92
C THR A 48 36.65 4.01 -5.84
N ILE A 49 36.50 3.19 -6.89
CA ILE A 49 35.54 2.08 -6.90
C ILE A 49 35.72 1.05 -5.77
N SER A 50 36.87 1.01 -5.08
CA SER A 50 37.10 0.15 -3.91
C SER A 50 36.92 0.86 -2.56
N SER A 51 36.47 2.11 -2.57
CA SER A 51 36.35 2.94 -1.38
C SER A 51 35.00 2.77 -0.67
N GLU A 52 35.02 2.66 0.65
CA GLU A 52 33.87 2.82 1.54
C GLU A 52 33.79 4.28 1.97
N VAL A 53 32.85 5.03 1.41
CA VAL A 53 32.69 6.46 1.66
C VAL A 53 31.69 6.72 2.77
N LEU A 54 32.07 7.55 3.74
CA LEU A 54 31.17 8.08 4.76
C LEU A 54 31.11 9.60 4.66
N ILE A 55 29.91 10.16 4.54
CA ILE A 55 29.64 11.59 4.67
C ILE A 55 28.93 11.81 6.02
N PRO A 56 29.64 12.30 7.05
CA PRO A 56 29.06 12.48 8.37
C PRO A 56 27.97 13.57 8.39
N THR A 57 27.15 13.52 9.44
CA THR A 57 26.08 14.51 9.67
C THR A 57 26.56 15.96 9.57
N GLY A 58 25.75 16.79 8.90
CA GLY A 58 26.00 18.23 8.75
C GLY A 58 26.93 18.62 7.61
N PHE A 59 27.56 17.66 6.92
CA PHE A 59 28.36 17.96 5.73
C PHE A 59 27.52 17.99 4.45
N SER A 60 27.98 18.82 3.50
CA SER A 60 27.49 18.87 2.14
C SER A 60 28.62 18.55 1.18
N VAL A 61 28.39 17.62 0.26
CA VAL A 61 29.38 17.16 -0.73
C VAL A 61 28.78 17.25 -2.12
N GLU A 62 29.58 17.64 -3.10
CA GLU A 62 29.18 17.85 -4.49
C GLU A 62 30.05 17.06 -5.46
N ILE A 63 29.39 16.33 -6.37
CA ILE A 63 30.01 15.65 -7.51
C ILE A 63 29.66 16.46 -8.76
N GLU A 64 30.57 17.33 -9.19
CA GLU A 64 30.38 18.21 -10.35
C GLU A 64 31.50 18.10 -11.38
N ALA A 65 32.76 18.24 -10.95
CA ALA A 65 33.90 18.42 -11.85
C ALA A 65 34.17 17.22 -12.78
N ALA A 66 33.88 15.99 -12.34
CA ALA A 66 34.07 14.76 -13.09
C ALA A 66 33.09 13.66 -12.62
N ALA A 67 33.13 12.50 -13.28
CA ALA A 67 32.40 11.32 -12.83
C ALA A 67 33.08 10.72 -11.59
N ALA A 68 32.30 10.39 -10.56
CA ALA A 68 32.77 9.78 -9.32
C ALA A 68 32.56 8.25 -9.31
N THR A 69 33.39 7.55 -8.56
CA THR A 69 33.25 6.11 -8.30
C THR A 69 33.43 5.81 -6.83
N ALA A 70 32.66 4.85 -6.30
CA ALA A 70 32.79 4.36 -4.92
C ALA A 70 32.44 2.86 -4.86
N ASN A 71 32.93 2.14 -3.86
CA ASN A 71 32.31 0.84 -3.55
C ASN A 71 30.95 1.10 -2.90
N ALA A 72 30.96 1.76 -1.74
CA ALA A 72 29.73 2.21 -1.09
C ALA A 72 29.84 3.66 -0.63
N ILE A 73 28.68 4.30 -0.43
CA ILE A 73 28.54 5.65 0.10
C ILE A 73 27.46 5.62 1.17
N ILE A 74 27.76 6.16 2.34
CA ILE A 74 26.81 6.31 3.44
C ILE A 74 26.66 7.80 3.76
N LEU A 75 25.43 8.30 3.70
CA LEU A 75 25.04 9.63 4.15
C LEU A 75 24.42 9.49 5.55
N GLU A 76 24.98 10.18 6.55
CA GLU A 76 24.47 10.14 7.93
C GLU A 76 23.78 11.44 8.36
N GLY A 77 22.84 11.34 9.30
CA GLY A 77 22.18 12.47 9.93
C GLY A 77 21.58 13.44 8.92
N ILE A 78 21.97 14.72 8.98
CA ILE A 78 21.48 15.76 8.05
C ILE A 78 22.46 16.06 6.90
N SER A 79 23.30 15.09 6.54
CA SER A 79 24.25 15.26 5.44
C SER A 79 23.54 15.38 4.08
N THR A 80 24.23 15.98 3.11
CA THR A 80 23.73 16.15 1.75
C THR A 80 24.77 15.76 0.72
N LEU A 81 24.38 14.94 -0.27
CA LEU A 81 25.15 14.68 -1.48
C LEU A 81 24.43 15.31 -2.68
N THR A 82 25.13 16.16 -3.42
CA THR A 82 24.61 16.78 -4.65
C THR A 82 25.29 16.18 -5.87
N LEU A 83 24.51 15.59 -6.78
CA LEU A 83 24.97 15.00 -8.03
C LEU A 83 24.72 15.96 -9.21
N ARG A 84 25.80 16.50 -9.78
CA ARG A 84 25.81 17.23 -11.05
C ARG A 84 26.55 16.48 -12.16
N ASN A 85 27.11 15.32 -11.85
CA ASN A 85 27.83 14.45 -12.76
C ASN A 85 27.52 12.98 -12.43
N ASN A 86 28.11 12.05 -13.19
CA ASN A 86 27.85 10.63 -13.04
C ASN A 86 28.45 10.08 -11.73
N LEU A 87 27.74 9.12 -11.14
CA LEU A 87 28.16 8.31 -10.01
C LEU A 87 28.05 6.83 -10.40
N SER A 88 29.16 6.10 -10.31
CA SER A 88 29.17 4.65 -10.48
C SER A 88 29.56 3.95 -9.19
N MET A 89 28.79 2.93 -8.80
CA MET A 89 28.98 2.21 -7.55
C MET A 89 29.05 0.71 -7.78
N ALA A 90 29.96 0.04 -7.06
CA ALA A 90 30.02 -1.42 -7.06
C ALA A 90 29.13 -2.05 -5.96
N GLY A 91 28.94 -1.34 -4.84
CA GLY A 91 28.18 -1.71 -3.65
C GLY A 91 26.91 -0.86 -3.50
N SER A 92 26.79 -0.02 -2.47
CA SER A 92 25.52 0.68 -2.16
C SER A 92 25.67 2.18 -1.96
N LEU A 93 24.60 2.94 -2.23
CA LEU A 93 24.40 4.28 -1.68
C LEU A 93 23.31 4.20 -0.62
N THR A 94 23.66 4.43 0.63
CA THR A 94 22.71 4.47 1.75
C THR A 94 22.46 5.92 2.14
N ILE A 95 21.21 6.36 2.02
CA ILE A 95 20.75 7.68 2.43
C ILE A 95 19.99 7.50 3.73
N ALA A 96 20.62 7.80 4.87
CA ALA A 96 19.98 7.64 6.16
C ALA A 96 18.80 8.61 6.35
N ALA A 97 17.93 8.30 7.31
CA ALA A 97 16.86 9.21 7.70
C ALA A 97 17.43 10.60 8.08
N GLY A 98 16.85 11.65 7.49
CA GLY A 98 17.29 13.04 7.62
C GLY A 98 18.34 13.50 6.60
N SER A 99 18.98 12.58 5.87
CA SER A 99 19.98 12.89 4.85
C SER A 99 19.33 13.13 3.49
N ASN A 100 20.02 13.88 2.63
CA ASN A 100 19.50 14.29 1.33
C ASN A 100 20.42 13.86 0.18
N LEU A 101 19.84 13.32 -0.89
CA LEU A 101 20.46 13.23 -2.20
C LEU A 101 19.80 14.23 -3.15
N ASN A 102 20.53 15.24 -3.58
CA ASN A 102 20.09 16.17 -4.62
C ASN A 102 20.58 15.65 -5.97
N TRP A 103 19.73 14.90 -6.67
CA TRP A 103 20.08 14.35 -7.97
C TRP A 103 19.73 15.34 -9.06
N LEU A 104 20.67 16.24 -9.36
CA LEU A 104 20.44 17.33 -10.31
C LEU A 104 20.82 16.95 -11.73
N LYS A 105 21.77 16.04 -11.94
CA LYS A 105 22.19 15.60 -13.29
C LYS A 105 22.94 14.28 -13.23
N GLY A 106 23.00 13.62 -14.36
CA GLY A 106 23.95 12.54 -14.61
C GLY A 106 23.37 11.16 -14.33
N ILE A 107 24.25 10.19 -14.37
CA ILE A 107 23.92 8.77 -14.30
C ILE A 107 24.27 8.25 -12.90
N ILE A 108 23.32 7.61 -12.23
CA ILE A 108 23.61 6.68 -11.12
C ILE A 108 23.64 5.29 -11.73
N SER A 109 24.76 4.58 -11.57
CA SER A 109 24.97 3.30 -12.25
C SER A 109 25.75 2.28 -11.45
N GLY A 110 25.58 1.01 -11.83
CA GLY A 110 26.33 -0.13 -11.31
C GLY A 110 25.39 -1.11 -10.61
N SER A 111 25.81 -2.38 -10.50
CA SER A 111 24.99 -3.52 -10.03
C SER A 111 24.57 -3.45 -8.55
N GLY A 112 24.76 -2.28 -7.94
CA GLY A 112 24.53 -1.98 -6.55
C GLY A 112 23.09 -1.59 -6.22
N THR A 113 22.91 -1.17 -4.97
CA THR A 113 21.65 -0.62 -4.46
C THR A 113 21.75 0.86 -4.14
N VAL A 114 20.63 1.58 -4.28
CA VAL A 114 20.41 2.88 -3.65
C VAL A 114 19.33 2.67 -2.59
N ASP A 115 19.70 2.69 -1.32
CA ASP A 115 18.80 2.47 -0.20
C ASP A 115 18.46 3.82 0.45
N ASN A 116 17.27 4.33 0.15
CA ASN A 116 16.81 5.65 0.59
C ASN A 116 15.89 5.55 1.81
N SER A 117 16.37 5.91 2.99
CA SER A 117 15.53 6.19 4.17
C SER A 117 15.38 7.69 4.44
N GLY A 118 16.05 8.54 3.68
CA GLY A 118 15.98 9.99 3.75
C GLY A 118 15.17 10.57 2.61
N LEU A 119 15.72 11.59 1.96
CA LEU A 119 15.07 12.31 0.87
C LEU A 119 15.95 12.29 -0.39
N ILE A 120 15.36 11.92 -1.53
CA ILE A 120 15.94 12.16 -2.86
C ILE A 120 15.16 13.30 -3.52
N GLN A 121 15.86 14.33 -3.99
CA GLN A 121 15.29 15.47 -4.69
C GLN A 121 15.75 15.53 -6.14
N LEU A 122 14.80 15.62 -7.06
CA LEU A 122 15.00 15.80 -8.49
C LEU A 122 14.40 17.16 -8.88
N GLU A 123 15.25 18.19 -8.89
CA GLU A 123 14.84 19.59 -8.99
C GLU A 123 15.45 20.31 -10.20
N SER A 124 15.73 19.58 -11.29
CA SER A 124 16.25 20.19 -12.51
C SER A 124 15.79 19.46 -13.78
N THR A 125 15.77 20.19 -14.89
CA THR A 125 15.45 19.65 -16.23
C THR A 125 16.61 18.91 -16.90
N GLU A 126 17.80 18.86 -16.28
CA GLU A 126 18.96 18.15 -16.84
C GLU A 126 18.71 16.64 -16.92
N ASP A 127 19.38 15.96 -17.84
CA ASP A 127 19.27 14.50 -18.01
C ASP A 127 19.70 13.74 -16.75
N LYS A 128 18.85 12.80 -16.31
CA LYS A 128 19.10 11.88 -15.19
C LYS A 128 18.82 10.45 -15.64
N LYS A 129 19.69 9.52 -15.25
CA LYS A 129 19.52 8.09 -15.57
C LYS A 129 19.88 7.17 -14.40
N LEU A 130 19.02 6.21 -14.10
CA LEU A 130 19.35 5.07 -13.24
C LEU A 130 19.68 3.88 -14.13
N MET A 131 20.88 3.31 -14.01
CA MET A 131 21.35 2.27 -14.93
C MET A 131 21.86 1.03 -14.21
N ASN A 132 21.24 -0.13 -14.46
CA ASN A 132 21.62 -1.41 -13.86
C ASN A 132 21.69 -1.37 -12.32
N THR A 133 20.84 -0.56 -11.69
CA THR A 133 20.82 -0.31 -10.25
C THR A 133 19.43 -0.55 -9.69
N THR A 134 19.35 -1.09 -8.49
CA THR A 134 18.09 -1.19 -7.74
C THR A 134 17.97 -0.03 -6.75
N LEU A 135 16.96 0.81 -6.89
CA LEU A 135 16.63 1.86 -5.93
C LEU A 135 15.52 1.36 -5.00
N ASN A 136 15.83 1.21 -3.71
CA ASN A 136 14.89 0.88 -2.65
C ASN A 136 14.54 2.16 -1.89
N ASN A 137 13.31 2.63 -2.06
CA ASN A 137 12.80 3.79 -1.37
C ASN A 137 12.00 3.37 -0.13
N TYR A 138 12.47 3.80 1.04
CA TYR A 138 11.81 3.70 2.36
C TYR A 138 11.44 5.08 2.92
N GLY A 139 11.94 6.16 2.31
CA GLY A 139 11.70 7.56 2.71
C GLY A 139 10.87 8.32 1.67
N ALA A 140 11.40 9.43 1.17
CA ALA A 140 10.72 10.27 0.18
C ALA A 140 11.57 10.47 -1.09
N ILE A 141 10.90 10.50 -2.23
CA ILE A 141 11.44 10.98 -3.51
C ILE A 141 10.57 12.13 -3.99
N TYR A 142 11.15 13.31 -4.17
CA TYR A 142 10.47 14.48 -4.72
C TYR A 142 10.97 14.79 -6.12
N ILE A 143 10.04 14.80 -7.07
CA ILE A 143 10.27 15.22 -8.45
C ILE A 143 9.57 16.57 -8.64
N THR A 144 10.29 17.65 -8.34
CA THR A 144 9.77 19.03 -8.43
C THR A 144 10.11 19.69 -9.75
N ASN A 145 11.15 19.20 -10.43
CA ASN A 145 11.44 19.62 -11.78
C ASN A 145 12.18 18.49 -12.51
N SER A 146 11.57 18.00 -13.58
CA SER A 146 12.18 17.00 -14.44
C SER A 146 11.81 17.29 -15.90
N ASN A 147 12.74 16.97 -16.81
CA ASN A 147 12.39 16.81 -18.20
C ASN A 147 12.04 15.33 -18.43
N ILE A 148 13.06 14.48 -18.52
CA ILE A 148 12.93 13.03 -18.62
C ILE A 148 13.95 12.38 -17.69
N ILE A 149 13.49 11.42 -16.90
CA ILE A 149 14.31 10.53 -16.06
C ILE A 149 14.24 9.14 -16.70
N ARG A 150 15.41 8.53 -16.98
CA ARG A 150 15.48 7.25 -17.68
C ARG A 150 15.94 6.11 -16.78
N LEU A 151 15.23 4.99 -16.83
CA LEU A 151 15.73 3.71 -16.34
C LEU A 151 16.30 2.95 -17.53
N GLU A 152 17.53 2.45 -17.38
CA GLU A 152 18.22 1.67 -18.40
C GLU A 152 18.87 0.43 -17.77
N GLN A 153 19.11 -0.59 -18.58
CA GLN A 153 19.85 -1.80 -18.27
C GLN A 153 19.28 -2.57 -17.05
N ALA A 154 17.97 -2.81 -17.06
CA ALA A 154 17.26 -3.54 -16.00
C ALA A 154 17.32 -2.85 -14.63
N ALA A 155 17.24 -1.52 -14.62
CA ALA A 155 17.08 -0.76 -13.39
C ALA A 155 15.69 -1.02 -12.77
N VAL A 156 15.65 -1.06 -11.44
CA VAL A 156 14.44 -1.35 -10.66
C VAL A 156 14.24 -0.27 -9.62
N ILE A 157 13.01 0.24 -9.49
CA ILE A 157 12.60 1.08 -8.37
C ILE A 157 11.60 0.31 -7.52
N ASN A 158 11.91 0.13 -6.24
CA ASN A 158 10.99 -0.40 -5.24
C ASN A 158 10.59 0.75 -4.31
N ASN A 159 9.31 1.10 -4.28
CA ASN A 159 8.76 2.09 -3.36
C ASN A 159 8.04 1.36 -2.23
N PHE A 160 8.69 1.16 -1.08
CA PHE A 160 8.15 0.39 0.04
C PHE A 160 7.15 1.20 0.85
N GLU A 161 6.20 0.56 1.51
CA GLU A 161 5.36 1.25 2.52
C GLU A 161 6.23 1.65 3.73
N PRO A 162 6.10 2.88 4.29
CA PRO A 162 5.15 3.96 3.96
C PRO A 162 5.71 5.03 3.01
N ALA A 163 6.77 4.73 2.26
CA ALA A 163 7.49 5.65 1.41
C ALA A 163 6.62 6.28 0.31
N ALA A 164 7.03 7.45 -0.14
CA ALA A 164 6.34 8.21 -1.18
C ALA A 164 7.27 8.63 -2.33
N ILE A 165 6.72 8.58 -3.54
CA ILE A 165 7.25 9.27 -4.72
C ILE A 165 6.25 10.37 -5.08
N ASP A 166 6.62 11.62 -4.80
CA ASP A 166 5.79 12.79 -5.05
C ASP A 166 6.27 13.54 -6.29
N ILE A 167 5.34 13.74 -7.22
CA ILE A 167 5.60 14.30 -8.54
C ILE A 167 4.90 15.65 -8.62
N LEU A 168 5.67 16.71 -8.41
CA LEU A 168 5.28 18.12 -8.50
C LEU A 168 5.86 18.77 -9.76
N SER A 169 5.99 18.00 -10.84
CA SER A 169 6.46 18.51 -12.12
C SER A 169 5.72 17.88 -13.29
N ASN A 170 5.78 18.54 -14.44
CA ASN A 170 5.61 17.89 -15.73
C ASN A 170 6.88 17.11 -16.09
N GLY A 171 6.79 16.24 -17.10
CA GLY A 171 7.94 15.46 -17.57
C GLY A 171 7.63 13.98 -17.62
N GLY A 172 8.63 13.13 -17.46
CA GLY A 172 8.39 11.69 -17.47
C GLY A 172 9.49 10.85 -16.86
N LEU A 173 9.07 9.68 -16.41
CA LEU A 173 9.91 8.52 -16.15
C LEU A 173 9.74 7.63 -17.40
N THR A 174 10.81 7.42 -18.20
CA THR A 174 10.76 6.63 -19.46
C THR A 174 11.91 5.62 -19.70
N GLN A 175 11.64 4.42 -20.22
CA GLN A 175 12.70 3.49 -20.70
C GLN A 175 13.00 3.61 -22.21
N ASN A 176 14.21 3.20 -22.61
CA ASN A 176 14.58 2.99 -24.01
C ASN A 176 14.53 1.49 -24.41
N GLU A 177 14.49 0.60 -23.44
CA GLU A 177 14.55 -0.85 -23.57
C GLU A 177 13.61 -1.52 -22.55
N VAL A 178 13.21 -2.75 -22.85
CA VAL A 178 12.41 -3.58 -21.93
C VAL A 178 13.22 -4.04 -20.74
N GLY A 179 12.52 -4.34 -19.63
CA GLY A 179 13.10 -4.99 -18.46
C GLY A 179 13.41 -4.05 -17.29
N ASN A 180 13.07 -2.77 -17.38
CA ASN A 180 13.08 -1.88 -16.23
C ASN A 180 11.70 -1.91 -15.55
N THR A 181 11.68 -1.87 -14.22
CA THR A 181 10.44 -2.10 -13.45
C THR A 181 10.29 -1.13 -12.29
N ILE A 182 9.06 -0.69 -12.05
CA ILE A 182 8.66 0.02 -10.83
C ILE A 182 7.71 -0.89 -10.03
N ASN A 183 8.08 -1.21 -8.80
CA ASN A 183 7.22 -1.90 -7.84
C ASN A 183 6.78 -0.91 -6.78
N ASN A 184 5.49 -0.61 -6.73
CA ASN A 184 4.91 0.30 -5.74
C ASN A 184 4.20 -0.47 -4.64
N TYR A 185 4.72 -0.42 -3.42
CA TYR A 185 4.05 -0.88 -2.20
C TYR A 185 3.59 0.29 -1.32
N GLY A 186 4.23 1.46 -1.45
CA GLY A 186 3.84 2.71 -0.79
C GLY A 186 2.96 3.60 -1.68
N ASN A 187 3.31 4.89 -1.74
CA ASN A 187 2.54 5.90 -2.47
C ASN A 187 3.30 6.44 -3.68
N ILE A 188 2.65 6.52 -4.85
CA ILE A 188 3.09 7.34 -5.99
C ILE A 188 2.03 8.39 -6.25
N ARG A 189 2.40 9.68 -6.20
CA ARG A 189 1.41 10.77 -6.25
C ARG A 189 1.78 11.81 -7.28
N LYS A 190 0.90 12.08 -8.24
CA LYS A 190 0.98 13.29 -9.06
C LYS A 190 0.22 14.39 -8.33
N LEU A 191 0.96 15.29 -7.70
CA LEU A 191 0.40 16.38 -6.91
C LEU A 191 0.25 17.65 -7.76
N ASP A 192 -0.54 18.59 -7.24
CA ASP A 192 -0.63 19.94 -7.80
C ASP A 192 0.69 20.70 -7.60
N ASP A 193 1.29 21.14 -8.70
CA ASP A 193 2.51 21.94 -8.72
C ASP A 193 2.22 23.46 -8.74
N GLY A 194 0.95 23.84 -8.59
CA GLY A 194 0.46 25.21 -8.66
C GLY A 194 0.18 25.71 -10.08
N SER A 195 0.40 24.88 -11.10
CA SER A 195 0.06 25.23 -12.49
C SER A 195 -1.43 25.04 -12.81
N GLY A 196 -2.17 24.33 -11.95
CA GLY A 196 -3.58 23.97 -12.15
C GLY A 196 -3.82 22.84 -13.14
N SER A 197 -2.83 22.48 -13.97
CA SER A 197 -2.89 21.29 -14.82
C SER A 197 -1.50 20.82 -15.25
N GLY A 198 -1.25 19.51 -15.23
CA GLY A 198 0.02 18.96 -15.64
C GLY A 198 -0.01 17.46 -15.90
N SER A 199 0.88 17.00 -16.78
CA SER A 199 0.98 15.60 -17.20
C SER A 199 2.35 15.02 -16.88
N PHE A 200 2.37 13.77 -16.44
CA PHE A 200 3.60 13.03 -16.21
C PHE A 200 3.57 11.66 -16.90
N TYR A 201 4.56 11.41 -17.76
CA TYR A 201 4.68 10.16 -18.52
C TYR A 201 5.30 9.06 -17.66
N MET A 202 4.69 7.88 -17.68
CA MET A 202 5.16 6.65 -17.02
C MET A 202 5.29 5.55 -18.07
N ILE A 203 6.52 5.27 -18.51
CA ILE A 203 6.79 4.34 -19.60
C ILE A 203 7.72 3.22 -19.12
N TYR A 204 7.18 2.28 -18.33
CA TYR A 204 7.85 1.08 -17.80
C TYR A 204 6.85 -0.01 -17.41
N ASP A 205 7.35 -1.22 -17.17
CA ASP A 205 6.56 -2.20 -16.42
C ASP A 205 6.36 -1.72 -14.98
N MET A 206 5.11 -1.65 -14.56
CA MET A 206 4.72 -1.21 -13.23
C MET A 206 3.83 -2.25 -12.56
N ASN A 207 4.21 -2.64 -11.35
CA ASN A 207 3.37 -3.43 -10.44
C ASN A 207 2.93 -2.53 -9.29
N ASN A 208 1.63 -2.31 -9.17
CA ASN A 208 1.05 -1.54 -8.08
C ASN A 208 0.44 -2.47 -7.02
N TYR A 209 1.02 -2.45 -5.82
CA TYR A 209 0.55 -3.11 -4.61
C TYR A 209 0.07 -2.12 -3.54
N GLY A 210 0.48 -0.85 -3.64
CA GLY A 210 0.04 0.26 -2.80
C GLY A 210 -0.84 1.23 -3.58
N THR A 211 -0.65 2.52 -3.36
CA THR A 211 -1.53 3.57 -3.91
C THR A 211 -0.84 4.36 -5.01
N ILE A 212 -1.53 4.54 -6.13
CA ILE A 212 -1.24 5.57 -7.12
C ILE A 212 -2.37 6.60 -7.02
N ASP A 213 -1.99 7.87 -6.87
CA ASP A 213 -2.93 8.99 -6.66
C ASP A 213 -2.63 10.12 -7.65
N VAL A 214 -3.69 10.70 -8.22
CA VAL A 214 -3.59 11.82 -9.16
C VAL A 214 -4.48 12.98 -8.72
N ALA A 215 -3.86 14.14 -8.53
CA ALA A 215 -4.54 15.37 -8.15
C ALA A 215 -5.50 15.87 -9.25
N ASP A 216 -6.49 16.66 -8.84
CA ASP A 216 -7.43 17.33 -9.75
C ASP A 216 -6.68 18.18 -10.80
N GLY A 217 -7.18 18.19 -12.03
CA GLY A 217 -6.55 18.84 -13.18
C GLY A 217 -5.23 18.21 -13.67
N HIS A 218 -4.72 17.18 -12.99
CA HIS A 218 -3.46 16.52 -13.34
C HIS A 218 -3.66 15.15 -13.95
N GLN A 219 -2.60 14.64 -14.58
CA GLN A 219 -2.67 13.44 -15.38
C GLN A 219 -1.41 12.57 -15.26
N PHE A 220 -1.63 11.26 -15.12
CA PHE A 220 -0.63 10.25 -15.45
C PHE A 220 -0.85 9.72 -16.85
N LEU A 221 0.22 9.65 -17.65
CA LEU A 221 0.23 9.02 -18.97
C LEU A 221 0.99 7.71 -18.94
N PHE A 222 0.29 6.58 -18.98
CA PHE A 222 0.88 5.25 -19.13
C PHE A 222 0.93 4.89 -20.61
N LEU A 223 2.11 5.05 -21.23
CA LEU A 223 2.28 4.91 -22.69
C LEU A 223 2.79 3.54 -23.14
N VAL A 224 2.39 3.13 -24.35
CA VAL A 224 2.93 1.93 -25.03
C VAL A 224 4.26 2.15 -25.74
N THR A 225 5.18 1.25 -25.45
CA THR A 225 6.17 0.69 -26.40
C THR A 225 6.51 -0.77 -26.06
N SER A 226 6.29 -1.17 -24.80
CA SER A 226 6.46 -2.55 -24.29
C SER A 226 6.06 -2.70 -22.80
N ALA A 227 5.45 -1.66 -22.22
CA ALA A 227 5.22 -1.50 -20.79
C ALA A 227 3.81 -1.99 -20.38
N ASN A 228 3.74 -2.67 -19.24
CA ASN A 228 2.50 -3.09 -18.60
C ASN A 228 2.22 -2.28 -17.34
N LEU A 229 0.97 -1.90 -17.11
CA LEU A 229 0.48 -1.45 -15.81
C LEU A 229 -0.35 -2.58 -15.18
N ASN A 230 0.16 -3.16 -14.10
CA ASN A 230 -0.51 -4.21 -13.34
C ASN A 230 -0.94 -3.65 -11.98
N ASN A 231 -2.22 -3.30 -11.85
CA ASN A 231 -2.80 -2.98 -10.55
C ASN A 231 -3.21 -4.29 -9.86
N THR A 232 -2.46 -4.68 -8.83
CA THR A 232 -2.64 -5.97 -8.16
C THR A 232 -3.85 -5.93 -7.21
N THR A 233 -4.20 -7.06 -6.59
CA THR A 233 -5.36 -7.15 -5.68
C THR A 233 -5.30 -6.24 -4.46
N THR A 234 -4.12 -5.76 -4.07
CA THR A 234 -3.96 -4.77 -2.99
C THR A 234 -3.73 -3.35 -3.53
N GLY A 235 -3.52 -3.22 -4.84
CA GLY A 235 -3.22 -1.95 -5.48
C GLY A 235 -4.46 -1.07 -5.59
N ILE A 236 -4.28 0.22 -5.32
CA ILE A 236 -5.32 1.25 -5.39
C ILE A 236 -4.92 2.27 -6.46
N LEU A 237 -5.83 2.55 -7.39
CA LEU A 237 -5.80 3.71 -8.26
C LEU A 237 -6.86 4.70 -7.77
N GLN A 238 -6.44 5.89 -7.35
CA GLN A 238 -7.35 6.88 -6.77
C GLN A 238 -7.03 8.32 -7.21
N GLY A 239 -7.82 9.26 -6.70
CA GLY A 239 -7.63 10.70 -6.88
C GLY A 239 -8.75 11.34 -7.70
N ARG A 240 -8.52 12.59 -8.14
CA ARG A 240 -9.52 13.41 -8.85
C ARG A 240 -9.09 13.85 -10.25
N GLY A 241 -7.92 13.39 -10.69
CA GLY A 241 -7.36 13.70 -12.00
C GLY A 241 -7.64 12.65 -13.06
N THR A 242 -6.73 12.53 -14.02
CA THR A 242 -6.87 11.63 -15.17
C THR A 242 -5.80 10.54 -15.19
N TYR A 243 -6.23 9.30 -15.33
CA TYR A 243 -5.41 8.18 -15.79
C TYR A 243 -5.56 8.01 -17.30
N ASP A 244 -4.55 8.38 -18.09
CA ASP A 244 -4.53 8.08 -19.52
C ASP A 244 -3.66 6.85 -19.77
N ILE A 245 -4.32 5.74 -20.07
CA ILE A 245 -3.70 4.43 -20.11
C ILE A 245 -3.78 3.91 -21.53
N THR A 246 -2.66 4.01 -22.25
CA THR A 246 -2.51 3.32 -23.55
C THR A 246 -1.73 2.03 -23.42
N ALA A 247 -0.97 1.86 -22.32
CA ALA A 247 -0.28 0.63 -21.91
C ALA A 247 -1.22 -0.59 -21.88
N THR A 248 -0.64 -1.79 -21.92
CA THR A 248 -1.37 -2.99 -21.53
C THR A 248 -1.70 -2.87 -20.05
N PHE A 249 -2.98 -2.99 -19.72
CA PHE A 249 -3.48 -2.72 -18.39
C PHE A 249 -4.25 -3.92 -17.84
N VAL A 250 -3.95 -4.30 -16.61
CA VAL A 250 -4.70 -5.27 -15.85
C VAL A 250 -5.06 -4.63 -14.52
N ASN A 251 -6.36 -4.49 -14.26
CA ASN A 251 -6.86 -4.11 -12.95
C ASN A 251 -7.35 -5.35 -12.20
N ASN A 252 -6.72 -5.70 -11.10
CA ASN A 252 -7.23 -6.68 -10.13
C ASN A 252 -7.50 -6.04 -8.76
N GLY A 253 -7.18 -4.76 -8.60
CA GLY A 253 -7.30 -4.03 -7.35
C GLY A 253 -8.46 -3.05 -7.35
N THR A 254 -8.34 -2.05 -6.49
CA THR A 254 -9.36 -1.04 -6.26
C THR A 254 -9.16 0.16 -7.18
N PHE A 255 -10.27 0.65 -7.72
CA PHE A 255 -10.39 1.97 -8.32
C PHE A 255 -11.30 2.80 -7.42
N SER A 256 -10.79 3.89 -6.84
CA SER A 256 -11.47 4.70 -5.82
C SER A 256 -11.44 6.18 -6.24
N PRO A 257 -12.48 6.69 -6.90
CA PRO A 257 -12.56 8.11 -7.21
C PRO A 257 -12.42 8.95 -5.94
N SER A 258 -11.59 9.99 -5.96
CA SER A 258 -11.27 10.84 -4.80
C SER A 258 -10.60 10.16 -3.59
N GLY A 259 -10.61 8.83 -3.51
CA GLY A 259 -10.12 8.05 -2.37
C GLY A 259 -11.18 7.91 -1.27
N SER A 260 -11.17 6.79 -0.56
CA SER A 260 -12.12 6.41 0.50
C SER A 260 -12.58 7.58 1.38
N ASP A 261 -13.89 7.60 1.65
CA ASP A 261 -14.61 8.61 2.42
C ASP A 261 -14.59 10.02 1.81
N ASN A 262 -14.26 10.17 0.52
CA ASN A 262 -14.29 11.46 -0.17
C ASN A 262 -15.05 11.34 -1.49
N VAL A 263 -15.94 12.30 -1.74
CA VAL A 263 -16.65 12.34 -3.01
C VAL A 263 -15.84 13.06 -4.09
N GLY A 264 -15.81 12.50 -5.30
CA GLY A 264 -15.21 13.13 -6.46
C GLY A 264 -15.45 12.42 -7.78
N THR A 265 -14.73 12.87 -8.80
CA THR A 265 -14.73 12.24 -10.12
C THR A 265 -13.31 11.87 -10.46
N LEU A 266 -13.11 10.65 -10.95
CA LEU A 266 -11.82 10.20 -11.44
C LEU A 266 -11.95 9.81 -12.90
N ASP A 267 -11.12 10.44 -13.72
CA ASP A 267 -11.13 10.27 -15.17
C ASP A 267 -10.20 9.14 -15.59
N VAL A 268 -10.66 8.36 -16.55
CA VAL A 268 -9.81 7.41 -17.27
C VAL A 268 -10.00 7.57 -18.77
N VAL A 269 -8.89 7.59 -19.50
CA VAL A 269 -8.87 7.69 -20.96
C VAL A 269 -8.19 6.47 -21.55
N ASN A 270 -8.69 6.01 -22.69
CA ASN A 270 -8.20 4.85 -23.45
C ASN A 270 -8.50 3.50 -22.78
N ASN A 271 -7.48 2.74 -22.39
CA ASN A 271 -7.63 1.36 -21.93
C ASN A 271 -8.05 1.35 -20.45
N PHE A 272 -9.27 0.89 -20.19
CA PHE A 272 -9.67 0.54 -18.84
C PHE A 272 -10.72 -0.55 -18.87
N THR A 273 -10.40 -1.68 -18.23
CA THR A 273 -11.27 -2.84 -18.13
C THR A 273 -11.19 -3.35 -16.71
N PHE A 274 -12.35 -3.58 -16.10
CA PHE A 274 -12.43 -4.28 -14.82
C PHE A 274 -12.35 -5.78 -15.09
N SER A 275 -11.51 -6.46 -14.32
CA SER A 275 -11.51 -7.93 -14.25
C SER A 275 -12.44 -8.40 -13.13
N THR A 276 -12.72 -9.70 -13.10
CA THR A 276 -13.46 -10.34 -11.98
C THR A 276 -12.98 -10.01 -10.56
N ASN A 277 -11.72 -9.61 -10.37
CA ASN A 277 -11.19 -9.24 -9.04
C ASN A 277 -11.23 -7.73 -8.77
N SER A 278 -11.52 -6.91 -9.78
CA SER A 278 -11.53 -5.45 -9.61
C SER A 278 -12.62 -5.01 -8.65
N ILE A 279 -12.30 -4.00 -7.85
CA ILE A 279 -13.23 -3.32 -6.95
C ILE A 279 -13.39 -1.88 -7.43
N LEU A 280 -14.62 -1.44 -7.65
CA LEU A 280 -14.95 -0.02 -7.76
C LEU A 280 -15.46 0.43 -6.39
N GLU A 281 -14.67 1.23 -5.69
CA GLU A 281 -15.09 1.85 -4.43
C GLU A 281 -15.84 3.15 -4.74
N ILE A 282 -17.01 3.33 -4.15
CA ILE A 282 -17.90 4.48 -4.36
C ILE A 282 -18.31 5.06 -3.01
N ASP A 283 -17.93 6.31 -2.78
CA ASP A 283 -18.44 7.12 -1.68
C ASP A 283 -19.75 7.82 -2.09
N ILE A 284 -20.77 7.74 -1.24
CA ILE A 284 -22.06 8.42 -1.42
C ILE A 284 -22.37 9.24 -0.17
N ALA A 285 -22.40 10.56 -0.34
CA ALA A 285 -22.68 11.57 0.69
C ALA A 285 -24.01 12.30 0.51
N GLY A 286 -24.68 12.09 -0.62
CA GLY A 286 -25.99 12.67 -0.94
C GLY A 286 -26.54 12.15 -2.27
N ASN A 287 -27.71 12.64 -2.67
CA ASN A 287 -28.44 12.19 -3.87
C ASN A 287 -28.33 13.18 -5.04
N THR A 288 -27.51 14.23 -4.94
CA THR A 288 -27.30 15.16 -6.06
C THR A 288 -25.94 14.95 -6.72
N PRO A 289 -25.80 15.20 -8.04
CA PRO A 289 -24.52 15.10 -8.71
C PRO A 289 -23.43 15.91 -8.02
N GLY A 290 -22.29 15.29 -7.74
CA GLY A 290 -21.20 15.86 -6.96
C GLY A 290 -21.27 15.56 -5.46
N GLU A 291 -22.30 14.83 -4.99
CA GLU A 291 -22.40 14.26 -3.65
C GLU A 291 -22.20 12.73 -3.64
N PHE A 292 -21.77 12.15 -4.77
CA PHE A 292 -21.36 10.75 -4.87
C PHE A 292 -20.26 10.60 -5.92
N ASP A 293 -19.49 9.53 -5.79
CA ASP A 293 -18.40 9.26 -6.70
C ASP A 293 -18.83 8.94 -8.12
N VAL A 294 -18.01 9.39 -9.06
CA VAL A 294 -18.17 9.09 -10.47
C VAL A 294 -16.84 8.62 -11.06
N MET A 295 -16.85 7.42 -11.62
CA MET A 295 -15.84 7.01 -12.57
C MET A 295 -16.22 7.47 -13.97
N GLN A 296 -15.38 8.32 -14.57
CA GLN A 296 -15.62 8.83 -15.92
C GLN A 296 -14.64 8.20 -16.91
N VAL A 297 -15.16 7.38 -17.83
CA VAL A 297 -14.36 6.60 -18.78
C VAL A 297 -14.52 7.15 -20.20
N VAL A 298 -13.49 7.80 -20.71
CA VAL A 298 -13.38 8.12 -22.15
C VAL A 298 -12.81 6.91 -22.87
N GLY A 299 -13.65 5.89 -23.04
CA GLY A 299 -13.25 4.59 -23.57
C GLY A 299 -14.39 3.59 -23.69
N PHE A 300 -14.03 2.34 -23.92
CA PHE A 300 -14.97 1.24 -24.16
C PHE A 300 -14.75 0.10 -23.16
N PRO A 301 -15.12 0.28 -21.88
CA PRO A 301 -14.77 -0.68 -20.84
C PRO A 301 -15.59 -1.96 -20.95
N ASP A 302 -14.95 -3.08 -20.58
CA ASP A 302 -15.65 -4.25 -20.05
C ASP A 302 -15.68 -4.13 -18.52
N LEU A 303 -16.85 -4.36 -17.94
CA LEU A 303 -17.09 -4.22 -16.50
C LEU A 303 -17.36 -5.59 -15.89
N GLU A 304 -16.35 -6.12 -15.21
CA GLU A 304 -16.46 -7.26 -14.30
C GLU A 304 -16.15 -6.82 -12.85
N GLY A 305 -16.25 -7.74 -11.89
CA GLY A 305 -15.87 -7.45 -10.50
C GLY A 305 -17.02 -6.93 -9.64
N THR A 306 -16.69 -6.15 -8.61
CA THR A 306 -17.64 -5.71 -7.56
C THR A 306 -17.63 -4.20 -7.39
N ILE A 307 -18.77 -3.66 -6.99
CA ILE A 307 -18.87 -2.28 -6.48
C ILE A 307 -18.94 -2.37 -4.95
N ASP A 308 -18.04 -1.66 -4.28
CA ASP A 308 -18.06 -1.45 -2.84
C ASP A 308 -18.56 -0.03 -2.55
N ILE A 309 -19.44 0.11 -1.56
CA ILE A 309 -20.17 1.37 -1.33
C ILE A 309 -19.94 1.83 0.11
N ASN A 310 -19.39 3.02 0.23
CA ASN A 310 -19.25 3.74 1.48
C ASN A 310 -20.35 4.80 1.57
N LEU A 311 -21.17 4.72 2.61
CA LEU A 311 -22.23 5.68 2.88
C LEU A 311 -21.79 6.64 3.98
N SER A 312 -21.95 7.94 3.74
CA SER A 312 -21.85 9.00 4.76
C SER A 312 -23.18 9.72 5.01
N TYR A 313 -24.25 9.25 4.37
CA TYR A 313 -25.62 9.69 4.59
C TYR A 313 -26.58 8.50 4.48
N ALA A 314 -27.85 8.71 4.80
CA ALA A 314 -28.91 7.71 4.67
C ALA A 314 -29.71 7.92 3.36
N PRO A 315 -29.47 7.11 2.30
CA PRO A 315 -30.29 7.07 1.09
C PRO A 315 -31.78 6.86 1.34
N GLU A 316 -32.62 7.46 0.48
CA GLU A 316 -34.06 7.21 0.43
C GLU A 316 -34.44 6.24 -0.71
N ILE A 317 -35.52 5.45 -0.52
CA ILE A 317 -35.90 4.44 -1.50
C ILE A 317 -36.28 5.14 -2.80
N GLY A 318 -35.62 4.76 -3.89
CA GLY A 318 -35.76 5.39 -5.20
C GLY A 318 -34.66 6.40 -5.55
N ASP A 319 -33.74 6.72 -4.63
CA ASP A 319 -32.53 7.49 -4.94
C ASP A 319 -31.69 6.78 -6.02
N GLU A 320 -31.06 7.56 -6.90
CA GLU A 320 -30.31 7.07 -8.06
C GLU A 320 -28.94 7.73 -8.18
N TYR A 321 -27.90 6.93 -8.38
CA TYR A 321 -26.51 7.38 -8.45
C TYR A 321 -25.86 6.89 -9.74
N GLY A 322 -25.49 7.81 -10.63
CA GLY A 322 -24.77 7.50 -11.86
C GLY A 322 -23.27 7.36 -11.59
N VAL A 323 -22.83 6.19 -11.16
CA VAL A 323 -21.47 5.95 -10.64
C VAL A 323 -20.42 5.67 -11.72
N ILE A 324 -20.83 5.26 -12.92
CA ILE A 324 -19.94 5.10 -14.08
C ILE A 324 -20.54 5.83 -15.28
N SER A 325 -19.72 6.56 -16.01
CA SER A 325 -20.02 7.11 -17.34
C SER A 325 -19.00 6.61 -18.35
N ALA A 326 -19.42 6.19 -19.54
CA ALA A 326 -18.53 5.71 -20.59
C ALA A 326 -19.01 6.06 -22.01
N ASN A 327 -18.10 6.06 -23.00
CA ASN A 327 -18.50 6.23 -24.41
C ASN A 327 -19.40 5.09 -24.87
N ASN A 328 -19.02 3.84 -24.56
CA ASN A 328 -19.89 2.68 -24.67
C ASN A 328 -19.33 1.50 -23.84
N ILE A 329 -20.11 0.95 -22.93
CA ILE A 329 -19.80 -0.24 -22.14
C ILE A 329 -19.94 -1.47 -23.06
N GLN A 330 -18.84 -2.22 -23.25
CA GLN A 330 -18.79 -3.37 -24.16
C GLN A 330 -19.47 -4.60 -23.55
N SER A 331 -19.21 -4.84 -22.27
CA SER A 331 -19.88 -5.85 -21.47
C SER A 331 -20.05 -5.36 -20.03
N CYS A 332 -21.12 -5.81 -19.38
CA CYS A 332 -21.39 -5.53 -17.97
C CYS A 332 -21.81 -6.83 -17.30
N ASN A 333 -20.94 -7.37 -16.47
CA ASN A 333 -21.13 -8.58 -15.68
C ASN A 333 -20.95 -8.27 -14.19
N LEU A 334 -21.46 -7.12 -13.77
CA LEU A 334 -21.56 -6.73 -12.36
C LEU A 334 -22.74 -7.47 -11.71
N ALA A 335 -22.72 -7.58 -10.39
CA ALA A 335 -23.84 -8.17 -9.65
C ALA A 335 -25.12 -7.33 -9.82
N ASP A 336 -26.28 -7.98 -9.91
CA ASP A 336 -27.58 -7.30 -10.01
C ASP A 336 -27.91 -6.45 -8.77
N TYR A 337 -27.32 -6.82 -7.63
CA TYR A 337 -27.50 -6.18 -6.34
C TYR A 337 -26.16 -5.94 -5.66
N VAL A 338 -26.03 -4.79 -5.02
CA VAL A 338 -24.91 -4.42 -4.16
C VAL A 338 -25.43 -3.85 -2.84
N TYR A 339 -24.60 -3.93 -1.81
CA TYR A 339 -25.02 -3.69 -0.44
C TYR A 339 -24.09 -2.69 0.23
N ALA A 340 -24.64 -1.87 1.11
CA ALA A 340 -23.88 -0.96 1.96
C ALA A 340 -24.48 -0.95 3.36
N THR A 341 -23.70 -0.58 4.37
CA THR A 341 -24.21 -0.41 5.74
C THR A 341 -24.01 1.01 6.22
N PHE A 342 -25.04 1.61 6.81
CA PHE A 342 -24.96 2.94 7.43
C PHE A 342 -25.85 3.00 8.67
N GLU A 343 -25.31 3.51 9.78
CA GLU A 343 -26.01 3.68 11.06
C GLU A 343 -26.83 2.46 11.53
N GLY A 344 -26.32 1.24 11.28
CA GLY A 344 -26.99 0.00 11.69
C GLY A 344 -28.14 -0.44 10.77
N PHE A 345 -28.24 0.15 9.59
CA PHE A 345 -29.11 -0.31 8.50
C PHE A 345 -28.28 -0.88 7.36
N GLU A 346 -28.81 -1.90 6.71
CA GLU A 346 -28.31 -2.45 5.44
C GLU A 346 -29.14 -1.86 4.31
N TYR A 347 -28.46 -1.28 3.34
CA TYR A 347 -29.02 -0.67 2.15
C TYR A 347 -28.73 -1.57 0.96
N THR A 348 -29.77 -1.95 0.23
CA THR A 348 -29.64 -2.72 -1.00
C THR A 348 -29.89 -1.81 -2.21
N PHE A 349 -28.96 -1.85 -3.15
CA PHE A 349 -29.03 -1.13 -4.42
C PHE A 349 -29.17 -2.12 -5.57
N ILE A 350 -30.04 -1.82 -6.52
CA ILE A 350 -30.06 -2.49 -7.82
C ILE A 350 -29.02 -1.82 -8.73
N VAL A 351 -28.24 -2.62 -9.44
CA VAL A 351 -27.28 -2.15 -10.44
C VAL A 351 -27.94 -2.16 -11.83
N PHE A 352 -28.04 -0.99 -12.45
CA PHE A 352 -28.49 -0.84 -13.83
C PHE A 352 -27.30 -0.57 -14.75
N CYS A 353 -26.90 -1.57 -15.54
CA CYS A 353 -25.94 -1.39 -16.61
C CYS A 353 -26.64 -0.96 -17.92
N ASN A 354 -26.45 0.28 -18.34
CA ASN A 354 -26.85 0.75 -19.66
C ASN A 354 -25.65 0.74 -20.62
N SER A 355 -25.86 1.09 -21.89
CA SER A 355 -24.76 1.12 -22.87
C SER A 355 -23.72 2.20 -22.59
N THR A 356 -24.02 3.23 -21.80
CA THR A 356 -23.11 4.37 -21.55
C THR A 356 -22.95 4.75 -20.08
N ASN A 357 -23.66 4.08 -19.17
CA ASN A 357 -23.54 4.37 -17.74
C ASN A 357 -23.92 3.15 -16.89
N VAL A 358 -23.47 3.18 -15.64
CA VAL A 358 -23.98 2.32 -14.58
C VAL A 358 -24.65 3.19 -13.53
N THR A 359 -25.89 2.84 -13.18
CA THR A 359 -26.68 3.54 -12.18
C THR A 359 -27.01 2.59 -11.03
N LEU A 360 -26.74 3.02 -9.80
CA LEU A 360 -27.22 2.36 -8.60
C LEU A 360 -28.57 2.97 -8.21
N ARG A 361 -29.58 2.14 -7.93
CA ARG A 361 -30.86 2.61 -7.38
C ARG A 361 -31.10 1.98 -6.03
N MET A 362 -31.34 2.78 -5.00
CA MET A 362 -31.67 2.23 -3.68
C MET A 362 -33.11 1.69 -3.67
N VAL A 363 -33.30 0.44 -3.23
CA VAL A 363 -34.61 -0.24 -3.27
C VAL A 363 -35.10 -0.82 -1.95
N GLU A 364 -34.18 -1.09 -1.02
CA GLU A 364 -34.52 -1.75 0.24
C GLU A 364 -33.60 -1.24 1.35
N ILE A 365 -34.21 -0.95 2.50
CA ILE A 365 -33.52 -0.63 3.74
C ILE A 365 -33.97 -1.65 4.76
N ASN A 366 -33.05 -2.45 5.25
CA ASN A 366 -33.28 -3.38 6.35
C ASN A 366 -32.54 -2.88 7.57
N LEU A 367 -33.08 -3.15 8.77
CA LEU A 367 -32.24 -3.08 9.96
C LEU A 367 -31.11 -4.08 9.72
N ALA A 368 -29.85 -3.63 9.72
CA ALA A 368 -28.73 -4.55 9.67
C ALA A 368 -28.85 -5.33 10.98
N ALA A 369 -29.45 -6.52 10.92
CA ALA A 369 -29.38 -7.43 12.02
C ALA A 369 -27.88 -7.66 12.16
N PRO A 370 -27.23 -7.19 13.23
CA PRO A 370 -25.91 -7.68 13.49
C PRO A 370 -26.17 -9.17 13.62
N ASP A 371 -25.57 -9.97 12.75
CA ASP A 371 -25.32 -11.32 13.11
C ASP A 371 -24.46 -11.20 14.36
N PHE A 372 -25.11 -11.10 15.53
CA PHE A 372 -24.56 -11.36 16.85
C PHE A 372 -24.29 -12.88 16.91
N THR A 373 -23.65 -13.42 15.88
CA THR A 373 -22.71 -14.50 16.02
C THR A 373 -21.49 -13.85 16.65
N SER A 374 -21.62 -13.65 17.97
CA SER A 374 -20.51 -13.60 18.90
C SER A 374 -19.35 -14.40 18.33
N GLU A 375 -18.13 -13.83 18.37
CA GLU A 375 -16.93 -14.66 18.59
C GLU A 375 -17.36 -15.84 19.45
N LYS A 376 -17.16 -17.06 18.97
CA LYS A 376 -17.80 -18.27 19.50
C LYS A 376 -17.48 -18.43 21.00
N ILE A 377 -18.27 -17.80 21.87
CA ILE A 377 -18.12 -17.89 23.31
C ILE A 377 -18.52 -19.31 23.66
N GLU A 378 -17.58 -20.06 24.23
CA GLU A 378 -17.78 -21.41 24.71
C GLU A 378 -18.75 -21.39 25.92
N PHE A 379 -20.05 -21.28 25.66
CA PHE A 379 -21.10 -21.30 26.68
C PHE A 379 -21.89 -22.61 26.59
N TYR A 380 -21.57 -23.55 27.48
CA TYR A 380 -22.16 -24.89 27.46
C TYR A 380 -22.83 -25.23 28.79
N ALA A 381 -24.00 -25.87 28.68
CA ALA A 381 -24.72 -26.48 29.80
C ALA A 381 -24.44 -27.99 29.87
N TYR A 382 -23.96 -28.49 31.00
CA TYR A 382 -23.68 -29.92 31.20
C TYR A 382 -24.07 -30.40 32.61
N PRO A 383 -24.69 -31.58 32.75
CA PRO A 383 -25.24 -32.42 31.69
C PRO A 383 -26.44 -31.75 31.01
N ASN A 384 -26.66 -32.07 29.74
CA ASN A 384 -27.82 -31.62 28.97
C ASN A 384 -28.17 -32.69 27.93
N PRO A 385 -29.26 -33.45 28.10
CA PRO A 385 -30.32 -33.27 29.09
C PRO A 385 -29.90 -33.47 30.56
N SER A 386 -30.61 -32.82 31.49
CA SER A 386 -30.34 -32.88 32.95
C SER A 386 -31.56 -33.33 33.76
N GLN A 387 -31.30 -34.00 34.88
CA GLN A 387 -32.29 -34.42 35.89
C GLN A 387 -31.96 -33.88 37.30
N GLY A 388 -31.03 -32.92 37.41
CA GLY A 388 -30.55 -32.46 38.71
C GLY A 388 -29.81 -31.12 38.68
N ILE A 389 -28.48 -31.14 38.76
CA ILE A 389 -27.68 -29.91 38.71
C ILE A 389 -27.12 -29.75 37.30
N VAL A 390 -27.32 -28.57 36.72
CA VAL A 390 -26.70 -28.16 35.45
C VAL A 390 -25.55 -27.21 35.77
N GLN A 391 -24.41 -27.45 35.13
CA GLN A 391 -23.25 -26.58 35.16
C GLN A 391 -23.19 -25.77 33.87
N PHE A 392 -23.06 -24.46 34.00
CA PHE A 392 -22.72 -23.57 32.90
C PHE A 392 -21.23 -23.25 32.97
N LYS A 393 -20.52 -23.59 31.90
CA LYS A 393 -19.11 -23.27 31.74
C LYS A 393 -18.96 -22.18 30.67
N PHE A 394 -18.08 -21.22 30.94
CA PHE A 394 -17.72 -20.12 30.05
C PHE A 394 -16.27 -19.67 30.32
N PRO A 395 -15.59 -19.01 29.35
CA PRO A 395 -14.22 -18.53 29.54
C PRO A 395 -14.06 -17.61 30.76
N ALA A 396 -13.02 -17.83 31.59
CA ALA A 396 -12.77 -17.01 32.78
C ALA A 396 -12.48 -15.53 32.45
N GLU A 397 -12.00 -15.23 31.25
CA GLU A 397 -11.72 -13.89 30.74
C GLU A 397 -12.99 -13.03 30.63
N LEU A 398 -14.17 -13.64 30.46
CA LEU A 398 -15.46 -12.92 30.43
C LEU A 398 -15.75 -12.18 31.75
N ILE A 399 -15.34 -12.76 32.87
CA ILE A 399 -15.61 -12.22 34.21
C ILE A 399 -14.75 -10.98 34.47
N GLN A 400 -13.56 -10.92 33.86
CA GLN A 400 -12.67 -9.76 33.98
C GLN A 400 -13.18 -8.57 33.18
N ASN A 401 -13.88 -8.84 32.07
CA ASN A 401 -14.32 -7.81 31.11
C ASN A 401 -15.79 -7.38 31.29
N HIS A 402 -16.59 -8.16 32.03
CA HIS A 402 -18.02 -7.91 32.27
C HIS A 402 -18.38 -8.17 33.74
N SER A 403 -18.34 -7.13 34.56
CA SER A 403 -18.53 -7.23 36.01
C SER A 403 -19.97 -7.51 36.46
N GLU A 404 -20.95 -7.47 35.54
CA GLU A 404 -22.39 -7.67 35.83
C GLU A 404 -23.03 -8.76 34.96
N ALA A 405 -22.25 -9.75 34.53
CA ALA A 405 -22.78 -10.83 33.70
C ALA A 405 -23.77 -11.73 34.47
N ILE A 406 -24.87 -12.11 33.82
CA ILE A 406 -25.94 -12.94 34.38
C ILE A 406 -26.39 -14.02 33.39
N ILE A 407 -26.77 -15.18 33.91
CA ILE A 407 -27.44 -16.22 33.13
C ILE A 407 -28.93 -16.19 33.43
N THR A 408 -29.74 -15.92 32.41
CA THR A 408 -31.20 -15.97 32.50
C THR A 408 -31.74 -17.27 31.92
N ILE A 409 -32.55 -17.98 32.70
CA ILE A 409 -33.24 -19.20 32.27
C ILE A 409 -34.69 -18.85 31.93
N SER A 410 -35.10 -19.10 30.69
CA SER A 410 -36.46 -18.88 30.23
C SER A 410 -37.10 -20.15 29.67
N ASN A 411 -38.43 -20.27 29.80
CA ASN A 411 -39.18 -21.34 29.16
C ASN A 411 -39.46 -21.04 27.67
N TYR A 412 -40.09 -21.98 26.96
CA TYR A 412 -40.45 -21.83 25.55
C TYR A 412 -41.45 -20.70 25.25
N LEU A 413 -42.11 -20.14 26.27
CA LEU A 413 -42.98 -18.96 26.15
C LEU A 413 -42.22 -17.65 26.40
N GLY A 414 -40.90 -17.70 26.65
CA GLY A 414 -40.07 -16.54 26.96
C GLY A 414 -40.21 -16.03 28.39
N GLN A 415 -40.91 -16.75 29.28
CA GLN A 415 -41.01 -16.36 30.68
C GLN A 415 -39.69 -16.68 31.39
N ILE A 416 -39.14 -15.69 32.09
CA ILE A 416 -37.94 -15.83 32.93
C ILE A 416 -38.31 -16.62 34.18
N LEU A 417 -37.54 -17.66 34.48
CA LEU A 417 -37.76 -18.55 35.61
C LEU A 417 -36.66 -18.48 36.66
N GLU A 418 -35.42 -18.28 36.23
CA GLU A 418 -34.26 -18.18 37.11
C GLU A 418 -33.26 -17.18 36.53
N GLU A 419 -32.56 -16.47 37.40
CA GLU A 419 -31.43 -15.61 37.07
C GLU A 419 -30.26 -15.98 37.95
N ILE A 420 -29.09 -16.24 37.35
CA ILE A 420 -27.92 -16.75 38.03
C ILE A 420 -26.79 -15.73 37.85
N PRO A 421 -26.40 -15.00 38.91
CA PRO A 421 -25.24 -14.13 38.90
C PRO A 421 -23.96 -14.92 38.62
N ILE A 422 -23.01 -14.31 37.92
CA ILE A 422 -21.74 -14.93 37.57
C ILE A 422 -20.63 -14.36 38.45
N ASP A 423 -20.26 -15.11 39.47
CA ASP A 423 -19.18 -14.75 40.40
C ASP A 423 -17.87 -15.52 40.12
N SER A 424 -17.90 -16.52 39.24
CA SER A 424 -16.76 -17.37 38.87
C SER A 424 -16.96 -17.99 37.47
N ASP A 425 -15.97 -18.70 36.94
CA ASP A 425 -15.98 -19.36 35.61
C ASP A 425 -16.91 -20.59 35.52
N LEU A 426 -17.69 -20.80 36.58
CA LEU A 426 -18.68 -21.84 36.73
C LEU A 426 -19.94 -21.27 37.38
N ALA A 427 -21.09 -21.51 36.76
CA ALA A 427 -22.40 -21.22 37.35
C ALA A 427 -23.25 -22.50 37.45
N LEU A 428 -24.06 -22.61 38.50
CA LEU A 428 -24.85 -23.80 38.81
C LEU A 428 -26.34 -23.50 38.79
N LEU A 429 -27.12 -24.37 38.15
CA LEU A 429 -28.58 -24.36 38.19
C LEU A 429 -29.10 -25.64 38.81
N ASN A 430 -29.94 -25.52 39.83
CA ASN A 430 -30.68 -26.65 40.41
C ASN A 430 -32.04 -26.80 39.71
N THR A 431 -32.22 -27.87 38.96
CA THR A 431 -33.40 -28.06 38.10
C THR A 431 -34.60 -28.65 38.85
N SER A 432 -34.49 -28.92 40.16
CA SER A 432 -35.57 -29.53 40.97
C SER A 432 -36.88 -28.72 41.00
N LYS A 433 -36.81 -27.42 40.70
CA LYS A 433 -37.98 -26.52 40.62
C LYS A 433 -38.51 -26.32 39.20
N LEU A 434 -37.82 -26.85 38.19
CA LEU A 434 -38.17 -26.73 36.78
C LEU A 434 -38.93 -27.98 36.33
N ALA A 435 -40.00 -27.79 35.55
CA ALA A 435 -40.71 -28.91 34.94
C ALA A 435 -39.87 -29.55 33.83
N ALA A 436 -40.15 -30.81 33.48
CA ALA A 436 -39.54 -31.42 32.30
C ALA A 436 -39.91 -30.62 31.04
N GLY A 437 -38.93 -30.29 30.21
CA GLY A 437 -39.13 -29.41 29.05
C GLY A 437 -37.86 -28.80 28.48
N ILE A 438 -38.05 -27.94 27.48
CA ILE A 438 -36.98 -27.19 26.81
C ILE A 438 -36.97 -25.75 27.35
N TYR A 439 -35.77 -25.30 27.70
CA TYR A 439 -35.47 -23.98 28.21
C TYR A 439 -34.38 -23.33 27.38
N LEU A 440 -34.33 -22.01 27.41
CA LEU A 440 -33.25 -21.22 26.86
C LEU A 440 -32.45 -20.61 28.02
N ALA A 441 -31.16 -20.90 28.06
CA ALA A 441 -30.21 -20.21 28.93
C ALA A 441 -29.52 -19.12 28.11
N GLN A 442 -29.58 -17.87 28.58
CA GLN A 442 -28.95 -16.73 27.91
C GLN A 442 -27.93 -16.12 28.85
N LEU A 443 -26.72 -15.92 28.35
CA LEU A 443 -25.65 -15.18 29.02
C LEU A 443 -25.70 -13.73 28.55
N THR A 444 -25.90 -12.80 29.46
CA THR A 444 -26.01 -11.35 29.18
C THR A 444 -25.06 -10.54 30.07
N SER A 445 -24.56 -9.43 29.55
CA SER A 445 -23.74 -8.43 30.27
C SER A 445 -24.38 -7.04 30.16
N GLU A 446 -23.75 -6.03 30.76
CA GLU A 446 -24.10 -4.61 30.60
C GLU A 446 -24.10 -4.13 29.14
N LYS A 447 -23.38 -4.82 28.25
CA LYS A 447 -23.32 -4.52 26.80
C LYS A 447 -24.32 -5.31 25.96
N GLY A 448 -25.14 -6.17 26.58
CA GLY A 448 -26.15 -6.99 25.90
C GLY A 448 -25.87 -8.50 25.95
N ARG A 449 -26.52 -9.25 25.04
CA ARG A 449 -26.43 -10.72 25.00
C ARG A 449 -25.08 -11.18 24.48
N LEU A 450 -24.38 -12.00 25.27
CA LEU A 450 -23.07 -12.55 24.93
C LEU A 450 -23.19 -13.94 24.28
N ALA A 451 -24.01 -14.83 24.83
CA ALA A 451 -24.19 -16.19 24.31
C ALA A 451 -25.56 -16.76 24.69
N SER A 452 -25.93 -17.87 24.06
CA SER A 452 -27.11 -18.64 24.48
C SER A 452 -26.95 -20.12 24.23
N THR A 453 -27.60 -20.95 25.03
CA THR A 453 -27.63 -22.40 24.85
C THR A 453 -29.00 -22.95 25.20
N ARG A 454 -29.40 -24.04 24.52
CA ARG A 454 -30.67 -24.73 24.80
C ARG A 454 -30.44 -25.72 25.93
N LEU A 455 -31.34 -25.76 26.90
CA LEU A 455 -31.31 -26.67 28.04
C LEU A 455 -32.53 -27.59 28.02
N VAL A 456 -32.30 -28.89 28.19
CA VAL A 456 -33.36 -29.91 28.27
C VAL A 456 -33.39 -30.47 29.69
N ILE A 457 -34.52 -30.33 30.36
CA ILE A 457 -34.77 -30.93 31.69
C ILE A 457 -35.68 -32.14 31.52
N GLN A 458 -35.31 -33.27 32.13
CA GLN A 458 -36.05 -34.53 32.08
C GLN A 458 -36.75 -34.86 33.38
#